data_AF-A0A5B7FWU4-F1
#
_entry.id   AF-A0A5B7FWU4-F1
#
_cell.length_a   1.000
_cell.length_b   1.000
_cell.length_c   1.000
_cell.angle_alpha   90.00
_cell.angle_beta   90.00
_cell.angle_gamma   90.00
#
_symmetry.space_group_name_H-M   'P 1'
#
loop_
_entity.id
_entity.type
_entity.pdbx_description
1 polymer ?
#
loop_
_entity_poly.entity_id
_entity_poly.type
_entity_poly.pdbx_seq_one_letter_code
_entity_poly.pdbx_strand_id
1 'polypeptide(L)'
;MTANFTVLFDLFRIQVSVVWEFYLVISTVLVLGAPEREEGPGCKFTVDKWRRHNPSEGNGVTCVMQDGKTFEKTEVNITEMSAHVSQELQASIRARFYWEFLGVH
;
A
#
# COMPACT_ATOMS: atom_id res chain seq x y z
N MET A 1 33.55 14.77 16.09
CA MET A 1 32.66 14.49 14.94
C MET A 1 31.58 13.52 15.39
N THR A 2 30.54 14.02 16.05
CA THR A 2 29.34 13.24 16.38
C THR A 2 28.37 13.43 15.23
N ALA A 3 28.33 12.49 14.29
CA ALA A 3 27.18 12.38 13.40
C ALA A 3 25.96 12.15 14.31
N ASN A 4 25.03 13.10 14.33
CA ASN A 4 23.84 13.06 15.16
C ASN A 4 23.09 11.74 14.87
N PHE A 5 22.99 10.86 15.87
CA PHE A 5 22.31 9.56 15.79
C PHE A 5 20.90 9.66 15.17
N THR A 6 20.23 10.79 15.36
CA THR A 6 18.93 11.12 14.76
C THR A 6 18.96 11.06 13.23
N VAL A 7 19.98 11.63 12.58
CA VAL A 7 20.09 11.67 11.11
C VAL A 7 20.30 10.27 10.53
N LEU A 8 21.05 9.43 11.23
CA LEU A 8 21.29 8.05 10.81
C LEU A 8 20.03 7.17 10.97
N PHE A 9 19.26 7.37 12.04
CA PHE A 9 17.97 6.70 12.25
C PHE A 9 16.90 7.13 11.24
N ASP A 10 16.87 8.42 10.90
CA ASP A 10 15.94 8.95 9.89
C ASP A 10 16.28 8.40 8.49
N LEU A 11 17.55 8.34 8.13
CA LEU A 11 18.01 7.70 6.87
C LEU A 11 17.64 6.22 6.79
N PHE A 12 17.78 5.47 7.90
CA PHE A 12 17.38 4.07 7.96
C PHE A 12 15.86 3.91 7.80
N ARG A 13 15.05 4.76 8.43
CA ARG A 13 13.59 4.78 8.23
C ARG A 13 13.19 5.12 6.81
N ILE A 14 13.87 6.10 6.20
CA ILE A 14 13.65 6.48 4.80
C ILE A 14 13.94 5.28 3.90
N GLN A 15 15.04 4.54 4.12
CA GLN A 15 15.36 3.36 3.32
C GLN A 15 14.29 2.26 3.46
N VAL A 16 13.77 1.99 4.67
CA VAL A 16 12.72 0.99 4.86
C VAL A 16 11.40 1.41 4.19
N SER A 17 11.04 2.69 4.24
CA SER A 17 9.84 3.21 3.57
C SER A 17 9.91 3.05 2.06
N VAL A 18 11.03 3.46 1.47
CA VAL A 18 11.23 3.40 0.01
C VAL A 18 11.24 1.95 -0.48
N VAL A 19 11.90 1.03 0.23
CA VAL A 19 11.88 -0.41 -0.12
C VAL A 19 10.45 -0.97 -0.04
N TRP A 20 9.68 -0.56 0.96
CA TRP A 20 8.28 -0.97 1.11
C TRP A 20 7.38 -0.44 -0.01
N GLU A 21 7.55 0.81 -0.42
CA GLU A 21 6.84 1.39 -1.57
C GLU A 21 7.10 0.59 -2.86
N PHE A 22 8.35 0.24 -3.15
CA PHE A 22 8.69 -0.61 -4.29
C PHE A 22 8.03 -1.99 -4.19
N TYR A 23 8.06 -2.60 -3.00
CA TYR A 23 7.44 -3.90 -2.76
C TYR A 23 5.92 -3.86 -3.00
N LEU A 24 5.23 -2.84 -2.49
CA LEU A 24 3.80 -2.66 -2.70
C LEU A 24 3.47 -2.51 -4.18
N VAL A 25 4.21 -1.65 -4.90
CA VAL A 25 4.00 -1.43 -6.34
C VAL A 25 4.22 -2.71 -7.15
N ILE A 26 5.31 -3.45 -6.89
CA ILE A 26 5.59 -4.72 -7.57
C ILE A 26 4.49 -5.75 -7.26
N SER A 27 4.07 -5.84 -6.00
CA SER A 27 3.03 -6.78 -5.58
C SER A 27 1.70 -6.49 -6.27
N THR A 28 1.31 -5.22 -6.41
CA THR A 28 0.11 -4.84 -7.15
C THR A 28 0.22 -5.21 -8.62
N VAL A 29 1.34 -4.94 -9.29
CA VAL A 29 1.54 -5.36 -10.70
C VAL A 29 1.39 -6.88 -10.85
N LEU A 30 1.93 -7.66 -9.91
CA LEU A 30 1.79 -9.12 -9.91
C LEU A 30 0.34 -9.57 -9.75
N VAL A 31 -0.41 -8.96 -8.82
CA VAL A 31 -1.81 -9.29 -8.55
C VAL A 31 -2.72 -8.95 -9.73
N LEU A 32 -2.49 -7.82 -10.40
CA LEU A 32 -3.29 -7.39 -11.56
C LEU A 32 -3.14 -8.33 -12.76
N GLY A 33 -2.00 -9.01 -12.89
CA GLY A 33 -1.74 -9.86 -14.03
C GLY A 33 -2.64 -11.10 -14.12
N ALA A 34 -3.17 -11.62 -13.00
CA ALA A 34 -4.03 -12.80 -13.04
C ALA A 34 -5.43 -12.49 -13.60
N PRO A 35 -6.17 -11.48 -13.11
CA PRO A 35 -7.46 -11.09 -13.68
C PRO A 35 -7.37 -10.72 -15.18
N GLU A 36 -6.33 -9.98 -15.59
CA GLU A 36 -6.17 -9.61 -17.00
C GLU A 36 -5.95 -10.80 -17.94
N ARG A 37 -5.32 -11.88 -17.45
CA ARG A 37 -5.14 -13.10 -18.23
C ARG A 37 -6.45 -13.88 -18.38
N GLU A 38 -7.27 -13.87 -17.33
CA GLU A 38 -8.58 -14.53 -17.33
C GLU A 38 -9.57 -13.85 -18.28
N GLU A 39 -9.56 -12.51 -18.33
CA GLU A 39 -10.42 -11.75 -19.24
C GLU A 39 -9.96 -11.79 -20.70
N GLY A 40 -8.65 -11.92 -20.92
CA GLY A 40 -8.06 -11.98 -22.24
C GLY A 40 -7.76 -10.60 -22.86
N PRO A 41 -7.31 -10.58 -24.12
CA PRO A 41 -6.86 -9.37 -24.78
C PRO A 41 -8.01 -8.38 -25.01
N GLY A 42 -7.92 -7.20 -24.40
CA GLY A 42 -8.88 -6.10 -24.58
C GLY A 42 -9.51 -5.61 -23.27
N CYS A 43 -9.50 -6.43 -22.22
CA CYS A 43 -9.91 -6.02 -20.87
C CYS A 43 -8.65 -5.81 -20.02
N LYS A 44 -8.39 -4.56 -19.64
CA LYS A 44 -7.18 -4.13 -18.91
C LYS A 44 -7.55 -3.23 -17.76
N PHE A 45 -6.72 -3.21 -16.74
CA PHE A 45 -6.89 -2.25 -15.66
C PHE A 45 -6.62 -0.82 -16.14
N THR A 46 -7.58 0.06 -15.86
CA THR A 46 -7.38 1.50 -15.90
C THR A 46 -6.67 1.93 -14.62
N VAL A 47 -5.55 2.61 -14.77
CA VAL A 47 -4.73 3.06 -13.64
C VAL A 47 -5.00 4.53 -13.36
N ASP A 48 -5.60 4.82 -12.21
CA ASP A 48 -5.78 6.16 -11.68
C ASP A 48 -4.74 6.44 -10.60
N LYS A 49 -4.00 7.53 -10.75
CA LYS A 49 -3.00 7.99 -9.78
C LYS A 49 -3.50 9.29 -9.18
N TRP A 50 -3.67 9.31 -7.87
CA TRP A 50 -4.24 10.45 -7.18
C TRP A 50 -3.39 10.90 -5.99
N ARG A 51 -3.61 12.14 -5.59
CA ARG A 51 -3.01 12.74 -4.41
C ARG A 51 -4.06 13.61 -3.72
N ARG A 52 -4.13 13.55 -2.38
CA ARG A 52 -5.00 14.45 -1.61
C ARG A 52 -4.44 15.87 -1.61
N HIS A 53 -5.30 16.84 -1.33
CA HIS A 53 -4.97 18.26 -1.43
C HIS A 53 -3.77 18.65 -0.55
N ASN A 54 -3.69 18.09 0.66
CA ASN A 54 -2.54 18.26 1.53
C ASN A 54 -1.56 17.07 1.35
N PRO A 55 -0.25 17.31 1.12
CA PRO A 55 0.75 16.24 1.01
C PRO A 55 0.79 15.30 2.22
N SER A 56 0.41 15.77 3.41
CA SER A 56 0.35 14.94 4.62
C SER A 56 -0.83 13.96 4.63
N GLU A 57 -1.86 14.19 3.82
CA GLU A 57 -3.08 13.38 3.82
C GLU A 57 -2.94 12.09 2.99
N GLY A 58 -1.89 12.00 2.17
CA GLY A 58 -1.54 10.80 1.43
C GLY A 58 -1.78 10.86 -0.07
N ASN A 59 -1.33 9.79 -0.73
CA ASN A 59 -1.41 9.58 -2.15
C ASN A 59 -1.80 8.11 -2.42
N GLY A 60 -2.08 7.77 -3.68
CA GLY A 60 -2.36 6.39 -4.00
C GLY A 60 -2.49 6.10 -5.48
N VAL A 61 -2.65 4.82 -5.75
CA VAL A 61 -2.91 4.28 -7.08
C VAL A 61 -4.13 3.36 -6.97
N THR A 62 -5.09 3.58 -7.85
CA THR A 62 -6.30 2.76 -7.96
C THR A 62 -6.35 2.16 -9.35
N CYS A 63 -6.29 0.84 -9.42
CA CYS A 63 -6.39 0.10 -10.66
C CYS A 63 -7.79 -0.50 -10.73
N VAL A 64 -8.55 -0.17 -11.77
CA VAL A 64 -9.95 -0.64 -11.95
C VAL A 64 -10.10 -1.33 -13.29
N MET A 65 -10.72 -2.51 -13.28
CA MET A 65 -11.17 -3.22 -14.47
C MET A 65 -12.68 -3.41 -14.34
N GLN A 66 -13.42 -3.04 -15.38
CA GLN A 66 -14.88 -3.05 -15.41
C GLN A 66 -15.38 -3.66 -16.71
N ASP A 67 -16.61 -4.15 -16.66
CA ASP A 67 -17.32 -4.72 -17.81
C ASP A 67 -16.56 -5.89 -18.46
N GLY A 68 -15.87 -6.68 -17.62
CA GLY A 68 -15.22 -7.92 -18.01
C GLY A 68 -16.23 -9.04 -18.24
N LYS A 69 -15.82 -10.04 -19.00
CA LYS A 69 -16.58 -11.26 -19.26
C LYS A 69 -16.70 -12.15 -18.01
N THR A 70 -15.64 -12.21 -17.20
CA THR A 70 -15.58 -13.03 -15.98
C THR A 70 -15.79 -12.19 -14.73
N PHE A 71 -15.20 -11.00 -14.69
CA PHE A 71 -15.28 -10.02 -13.63
C PHE A 71 -16.09 -8.81 -14.09
N GLU A 72 -17.29 -8.66 -13.56
CA GLU A 72 -18.10 -7.44 -13.76
C GLU A 72 -17.33 -6.19 -13.30
N LYS A 73 -16.63 -6.30 -12.16
CA LYS A 73 -15.74 -5.28 -11.63
C LYS A 73 -14.65 -5.88 -10.73
N THR A 74 -13.41 -5.47 -10.96
CA THR A 74 -12.26 -5.78 -10.10
C THR A 74 -11.46 -4.52 -9.84
N GLU A 75 -11.00 -4.33 -8.60
CA GLU A 75 -10.17 -3.19 -8.24
C GLU A 75 -9.04 -3.59 -7.30
N VAL A 76 -7.90 -2.91 -7.44
CA VAL A 76 -6.77 -2.99 -6.51
C VAL A 76 -6.37 -1.57 -6.17
N ASN A 77 -6.32 -1.27 -4.87
CA ASN A 77 -5.94 0.04 -4.35
C ASN A 77 -4.68 -0.06 -3.50
N ILE A 78 -3.74 0.84 -3.74
CA ILE A 78 -2.67 1.16 -2.80
C ILE A 78 -2.86 2.61 -2.36
N THR A 79 -2.82 2.82 -1.04
CA THR A 79 -2.79 4.15 -0.44
C THR A 79 -1.58 4.27 0.46
N GLU A 80 -0.80 5.33 0.26
CA GLU A 80 0.27 5.74 1.14
C GLU A 80 -0.18 6.96 1.92
N MET A 81 -0.11 6.91 3.24
CA MET A 81 -0.44 8.05 4.10
C MET A 81 0.44 8.10 5.34
N SER A 82 0.70 9.30 5.82
CA SER A 82 1.43 9.56 7.06
C SER A 82 0.54 10.31 8.03
N ALA A 83 0.38 9.80 9.25
CA ALA A 83 -0.44 10.43 10.27
C ALA A 83 0.22 10.38 11.64
N HIS A 84 -0.03 11.39 12.46
CA HIS A 84 0.30 11.33 13.88
C HIS A 84 -0.72 10.42 14.58
N VAL A 85 -0.21 9.40 15.27
CA VAL A 85 -1.02 8.37 15.93
C VAL A 85 -0.83 8.45 17.43
N SER A 86 -1.92 8.54 18.19
CA SER A 86 -1.85 8.55 19.67
C SER A 86 -1.26 7.25 20.21
N GLN A 87 -0.65 7.29 21.39
CA GLN A 87 -0.07 6.10 22.01
C GLN A 87 -1.10 4.99 22.23
N GLU A 88 -2.32 5.35 22.60
CA GLU A 88 -3.44 4.42 22.79
C GLU A 88 -3.82 3.73 21.47
N LEU A 89 -3.90 4.48 20.36
CA LEU A 89 -4.17 3.92 19.05
C LEU A 89 -3.02 3.03 18.57
N GLN A 90 -1.77 3.41 18.81
CA GLN A 90 -0.62 2.54 18.53
C GLN A 90 -0.67 1.23 19.32
N ALA A 91 -1.07 1.27 20.59
CA ALA A 91 -1.25 0.07 21.40
C ALA A 91 -2.37 -0.82 20.85
N SER A 92 -3.50 -0.23 20.44
CA SER A 92 -4.61 -0.95 19.80
C SER A 92 -4.18 -1.61 18.49
N ILE A 93 -3.44 -0.90 17.63
CA ILE A 93 -2.90 -1.43 16.38
C ILE A 93 -2.02 -2.65 16.67
N ARG A 94 -1.02 -2.50 17.56
CA ARG A 94 -0.12 -3.61 17.91
C ARG A 94 -0.88 -4.81 18.42
N ALA A 95 -1.80 -4.62 19.37
CA ALA A 95 -2.57 -5.72 19.94
C ALA A 95 -3.32 -6.51 18.85
N ARG A 96 -4.02 -5.83 17.94
CA ARG A 96 -4.75 -6.48 16.84
C ARG A 96 -3.82 -7.25 15.89
N PHE A 97 -2.70 -6.65 15.50
CA PHE A 97 -1.73 -7.32 14.62
C PHE A 97 -1.08 -8.55 15.27
N TYR A 98 -0.91 -8.58 16.60
CA TYR A 98 -0.41 -9.78 17.29
C TYR A 98 -1.44 -10.92 17.30
N TRP A 99 -2.73 -10.62 17.48
CA TRP A 99 -3.78 -11.64 17.56
C TRP A 99 -4.02 -12.37 16.23
N GLU A 100 -3.97 -11.65 15.09
CA GLU A 100 -4.14 -12.27 13.77
C GLU A 100 -2.91 -13.07 13.33
N PHE A 101 -1.70 -12.67 13.73
CA PHE A 101 -0.46 -13.31 13.27
C PHE A 101 -0.04 -14.52 14.13
N LEU A 102 -0.49 -14.62 15.38
CA LEU A 102 -0.20 -15.75 16.27
C LEU A 102 -1.34 -16.80 16.33
N GLY A 103 -2.45 -16.60 15.62
CA GLY A 103 -3.50 -17.61 15.46
C GLY A 103 -4.14 -18.07 16.77
N VAL A 104 -4.21 -17.21 17.78
CA VAL A 104 -4.87 -17.54 19.05
C VAL A 104 -6.36 -17.25 18.89
N HIS A 105 -7.12 -18.28 18.54
CA HIS A 105 -8.59 -18.30 18.60
C HIS A 105 -9.07 -18.66 20.01
#